data_AF-A0A7Y1ZUX7-F1
#
_entry.id   AF-A0A7Y1ZUX7-F1
#
_cell.length_a   1.000
_cell.length_b   1.000
_cell.length_c   1.000
_cell.angle_alpha   90.00
_cell.angle_beta   90.00
_cell.angle_gamma   90.00
#
_symmetry.space_group_name_H-M   'P 1'
#
loop_
_entity.id
_entity.type
_entity.pdbx_description
1 polymer ?
#
loop_
_entity_poly.entity_id
_entity_poly.type
_entity_poly.pdbx_seq_one_letter_code
_entity_poly.pdbx_strand_id
1 'polypeptide(L)'
;MDMNPQRVRTAEFKTVKRGLDPSEVEGFLHAVADELERAQNQSTAMEARARAAVARLQELSDGASAQADESESESMAASPDQSETISRTLLLAQRTADTTIADAKTEAERIRGEAGDEASRTLESTRDMASSLLDEAREEARKVGEEERVALKSEVDALAARRDFLESDVDHMEQFLIAQRNRLREAANELIELTERVPSGLGEVRRPLLSASDDDAAGDADGADDTAAGDDEPADATADDTAHAAADETPVTGAPVSNAAWSATDSGDGGDADAADETGEGAGDSSDDLWLPDDDDDQPVDAGAEAGGDSKRGFRLSFGED
;
A
#
# COMPACT_ATOMS: atom_id res chain seq x y z
N MET A 1 26.80 26.05 15.19
CA MET A 1 25.66 25.34 14.58
C MET A 1 26.27 24.15 13.88
N ASP A 2 26.10 22.96 14.46
CA ASP A 2 27.10 21.89 14.31
C ASP A 2 26.66 20.79 13.32
N MET A 3 25.57 21.05 12.58
CA MET A 3 25.06 20.19 11.51
C MET A 3 25.28 20.86 10.14
N ASN A 4 26.14 20.23 9.33
CA ASN A 4 26.36 20.56 7.93
C ASN A 4 25.56 19.56 7.08
N PRO A 5 24.85 19.97 6.02
CA PRO A 5 24.10 19.06 5.14
C PRO A 5 24.94 17.89 4.61
N GLN A 6 26.25 18.10 4.38
CA GLN A 6 27.16 17.01 3.99
C GLN A 6 27.34 15.95 5.09
N ARG A 7 27.36 16.35 6.37
CA ARG A 7 27.47 15.42 7.50
C ARG A 7 26.21 14.58 7.69
N VAL A 8 25.04 15.11 7.30
CA VAL A 8 23.76 14.39 7.35
C VAL A 8 23.69 13.35 6.24
N ARG A 9 24.14 13.69 5.01
CA ARG A 9 24.20 12.75 3.88
C ARG A 9 25.15 11.58 4.10
N THR A 10 26.23 11.76 4.87
CA THR A 10 27.23 10.71 5.16
C THR A 10 27.08 10.12 6.55
N ALA A 11 25.93 10.28 7.21
CA ALA A 11 25.72 9.74 8.55
C ALA A 11 25.44 8.23 8.48
N GLU A 12 26.24 7.44 9.20
CA GLU A 12 26.06 5.98 9.29
C GLU A 12 25.57 5.57 10.68
N PHE A 13 24.62 4.63 10.72
CA PHE A 13 24.00 4.13 11.95
C PHE A 13 24.32 2.64 12.16
N LYS A 14 24.38 2.22 13.42
CA LYS A 14 24.54 0.79 13.77
C LYS A 14 23.23 0.05 13.51
N THR A 15 23.31 -1.10 12.83
CA THR A 15 22.14 -1.95 12.58
C THR A 15 21.87 -2.88 13.76
N VAL A 16 20.59 -3.08 14.08
CA VAL A 16 20.10 -3.94 15.19
C VAL A 16 19.06 -4.92 14.64
N LYS A 17 18.99 -6.14 15.20
CA LYS A 17 18.14 -7.26 14.72
C LYS A 17 16.64 -6.92 14.59
N ARG A 18 16.16 -5.89 15.29
CA ARG A 18 14.85 -5.25 15.11
C ARG A 18 15.13 -3.75 15.07
N GLY A 19 15.14 -3.16 13.88
CA GLY A 19 15.47 -1.76 13.65
C GLY A 19 14.77 -1.24 12.40
N LEU A 20 14.88 0.07 12.17
CA LEU A 20 14.39 0.72 10.96
C LEU A 20 15.16 0.19 9.73
N ASP A 21 14.49 0.18 8.57
CA ASP A 21 15.11 -0.22 7.31
C ASP A 21 16.23 0.78 6.95
N PRO A 22 17.48 0.32 6.72
CA PRO A 22 18.59 1.18 6.33
C PRO A 22 18.29 2.03 5.08
N SER A 23 17.56 1.48 4.10
CA SER A 23 17.28 2.15 2.83
C SER A 23 16.31 3.32 2.99
N GLU A 24 15.30 3.17 3.85
CA GLU A 24 14.34 4.22 4.18
C GLU A 24 15.01 5.34 4.99
N VAL A 25 15.90 4.97 5.91
CA VAL A 25 16.70 5.93 6.68
C VAL A 25 17.64 6.73 5.77
N GLU A 26 18.30 6.09 4.80
CA GLU A 26 19.13 6.79 3.80
C GLU A 26 18.29 7.78 2.97
N GLY A 27 17.10 7.37 2.52
CA GLY A 27 16.16 8.24 1.81
C GLY A 27 15.74 9.46 2.65
N PHE A 28 15.43 9.25 3.93
CA PHE A 28 15.10 10.32 4.86
C PHE A 28 16.27 11.29 5.11
N LEU A 29 17.50 10.77 5.28
CA LEU A 29 18.69 11.60 5.45
C LEU A 29 18.97 12.47 4.22
N HIS A 30 18.73 11.95 3.01
CA HIS A 30 18.83 12.74 1.78
C HIS A 30 17.79 13.87 1.74
N ALA A 31 16.53 13.58 2.09
CA ALA A 31 15.46 14.58 2.15
C ALA A 31 15.77 15.68 3.18
N VAL A 32 16.21 15.31 4.39
CA VAL A 32 16.61 16.25 5.44
C VAL A 32 17.80 17.10 5.03
N ALA A 33 18.79 16.51 4.34
CA ALA A 33 19.93 17.26 3.85
C ALA A 33 19.54 18.30 2.78
N ASP A 34 18.62 17.95 1.88
CA ASP A 34 18.10 18.87 0.87
C ASP A 34 17.27 20.00 1.49
N GLU A 35 16.46 19.69 2.50
CA GLU A 35 15.72 20.70 3.25
C GLU A 35 16.64 21.65 4.03
N LEU A 36 17.68 21.11 4.67
CA LEU A 36 18.67 21.92 5.38
C LEU A 36 19.44 22.84 4.41
N GLU A 37 19.80 22.35 3.22
CA GLU A 37 20.42 23.15 2.16
C GLU A 37 19.48 24.27 1.66
N ARG A 38 18.18 23.96 1.46
CA ARG A 38 17.16 24.97 1.14
C ARG A 38 17.02 26.02 2.24
N ALA A 39 16.94 25.61 3.51
CA ALA A 39 16.81 26.51 4.65
C ALA A 39 18.03 27.43 4.80
N GLN A 40 19.25 26.91 4.60
CA GLN A 40 20.48 27.71 4.61
C GLN A 40 20.51 28.72 3.46
N ASN A 41 20.13 28.31 2.25
CA ASN A 41 20.00 29.20 1.10
C ASN A 41 18.93 30.28 1.31
N GLN A 42 17.83 29.94 1.98
CA GLN A 42 16.78 30.90 2.33
C GLN A 42 17.26 31.90 3.37
N SER A 43 17.97 31.45 4.42
CA SER A 43 18.51 32.34 5.45
C SER A 43 19.52 33.32 4.87
N THR A 44 20.43 32.87 4.01
CA THR A 44 21.41 33.75 3.35
C THR A 44 20.74 34.74 2.39
N ALA A 45 19.70 34.31 1.67
CA ALA A 45 18.90 35.20 0.82
C ALA A 45 18.11 36.25 1.63
N MET A 46 17.53 35.85 2.77
CA MET A 46 16.84 36.76 3.69
C MET A 46 17.80 37.77 4.30
N GLU A 47 18.99 37.33 4.73
CA GLU A 47 20.02 38.22 5.27
C GLU A 47 20.52 39.22 4.23
N ALA A 48 20.74 38.77 2.98
CA ALA A 48 21.12 39.65 1.88
C ALA A 48 20.02 40.69 1.58
N ARG A 49 18.74 40.28 1.59
CA ARG A 49 17.60 41.20 1.42
C ARG A 49 17.48 42.19 2.58
N ALA A 50 17.67 41.74 3.82
CA ALA A 50 17.65 42.61 4.99
C ALA A 50 18.77 43.65 4.93
N ARG A 51 20.00 43.25 4.58
CA ARG A 51 21.11 44.19 4.38
C ARG A 51 20.83 45.19 3.24
N ALA A 52 20.24 44.74 2.14
CA ALA A 52 19.87 45.64 1.04
C ALA A 52 18.76 46.63 1.44
N ALA A 53 17.78 46.20 2.24
CA ALA A 53 16.73 47.08 2.77
C ALA A 53 17.29 48.12 3.75
N VAL A 54 18.22 47.72 4.63
CA VAL A 54 18.90 48.64 5.56
C VAL A 54 19.72 49.69 4.80
N ALA A 55 20.44 49.30 3.75
CA ALA A 55 21.19 50.23 2.92
C ALA A 55 20.28 51.27 2.22
N ARG A 56 19.11 50.84 1.73
CA ARG A 56 18.11 51.75 1.13
C ARG A 56 17.53 52.73 2.15
N LEU A 57 17.30 52.29 3.38
CA LEU A 57 16.82 53.16 4.45
C LEU A 57 17.87 54.21 4.86
N GLN A 58 19.15 53.86 4.85
CA GLN A 58 20.24 54.80 5.11
C GLN A 58 20.33 55.88 4.02
N GLU A 59 20.20 55.49 2.75
CA GLU A 59 20.20 56.44 1.62
C GLU A 59 19.02 57.43 1.67
N LEU A 60 17.83 56.97 2.06
CA LEU A 60 16.65 57.83 2.27
C LEU A 60 16.81 58.76 3.48
N SER A 61 17.42 58.29 4.57
CA SER A 61 17.73 59.07 5.76
C SER A 61 18.71 60.21 5.46
N ASP A 62 19.78 59.91 4.72
CA ASP A 62 20.79 60.90 4.34
C ASP A 62 20.23 61.94 3.35
N GLY A 63 19.28 61.54 2.49
CA GLY A 63 18.54 62.45 1.60
C GLY A 63 17.54 63.36 2.33
N ALA A 64 16.84 62.84 3.35
CA ALA A 64 15.88 63.62 4.13
C ALA A 64 16.55 64.65 5.05
N SER A 65 17.74 64.34 5.57
CA SER A 65 18.52 65.27 6.40
C SER A 65 19.18 66.40 5.60
N ALA A 66 19.31 66.28 4.28
CA ALA A 66 19.70 67.37 3.38
C ALA A 66 18.53 68.30 2.98
N GLN A 67 17.28 67.90 3.21
CA GLN A 67 16.07 68.61 2.76
C GLN A 67 15.28 69.27 3.91
N ALA A 68 15.68 69.02 5.16
CA ALA A 68 15.04 69.58 6.35
C ALA A 68 15.61 70.95 6.81
N ASP A 69 16.63 71.50 6.14
CA ASP A 69 17.29 72.75 6.54
C ASP A 69 16.69 74.03 5.90
N GLU A 70 15.59 73.94 5.13
CA GLU A 70 15.02 75.07 4.37
C GLU A 70 13.56 75.44 4.68
N SER A 71 12.92 74.98 5.75
CA SER A 71 11.49 75.29 5.98
C SER A 71 11.08 75.46 7.43
N GLU A 72 11.64 76.46 8.13
CA GLU A 72 11.01 77.02 9.33
C GLU A 72 11.08 78.55 9.32
N SER A 73 10.02 79.20 8.84
CA SER A 73 9.58 80.54 9.26
C SER A 73 8.26 80.90 8.57
N GLU A 74 7.17 81.02 9.33
CA GLU A 74 6.26 82.19 9.31
C GLU A 74 5.00 81.89 10.15
N SER A 75 4.84 82.65 11.24
CA SER A 75 3.62 82.72 12.03
C SER A 75 2.88 84.00 11.66
N MET A 76 1.64 83.87 11.18
CA MET A 76 0.79 84.99 10.75
C MET A 76 -0.48 85.05 11.61
N ALA A 77 -0.70 86.19 12.25
CA ALA A 77 -1.95 86.50 12.94
C ALA A 77 -3.05 86.80 11.90
N ALA A 78 -4.17 86.08 12.00
CA ALA A 78 -5.23 86.10 11.01
C ALA A 78 -6.05 87.41 11.01
N SER A 79 -6.12 88.07 9.86
CA SER A 79 -7.09 89.12 9.54
C SER A 79 -8.52 88.53 9.42
N PRO A 80 -9.62 89.25 9.73
CA PRO A 80 -10.99 88.72 9.61
C PRO A 80 -11.35 88.12 8.24
N ASP A 81 -10.83 88.66 7.14
CA ASP A 81 -11.01 88.09 5.79
C ASP A 81 -10.25 86.76 5.59
N GLN A 82 -9.16 86.56 6.33
CA GLN A 82 -8.44 85.29 6.35
C GLN A 82 -9.22 84.24 7.15
N SER A 83 -9.92 84.62 8.22
CA SER A 83 -10.80 83.69 8.95
C SER A 83 -11.93 83.14 8.07
N GLU A 84 -12.56 83.98 7.23
CA GLU A 84 -13.57 83.52 6.28
C GLU A 84 -12.97 82.58 5.21
N THR A 85 -11.80 82.91 4.68
CA THR A 85 -11.09 82.08 3.70
C THR A 85 -10.68 80.72 4.30
N ILE A 86 -10.17 80.72 5.53
CA ILE A 86 -9.84 79.51 6.30
C ILE A 86 -11.10 78.65 6.50
N SER A 87 -12.23 79.25 6.91
CA SER A 87 -13.47 78.50 7.12
C SER A 87 -14.02 77.86 5.83
N ARG A 88 -13.97 78.56 4.69
CA ARG A 88 -14.37 78.01 3.39
C ARG A 88 -13.43 76.88 2.94
N THR A 89 -12.13 77.01 3.21
CA THR A 89 -11.14 75.98 2.89
C THR A 89 -11.31 74.74 3.77
N LEU A 90 -11.58 74.92 5.06
CA LEU A 90 -11.87 73.81 5.98
C LEU A 90 -13.15 73.07 5.59
N LEU A 91 -14.21 73.77 5.19
CA LEU A 91 -15.43 73.13 4.70
C LEU A 91 -15.21 72.35 3.40
N LEU A 92 -14.40 72.88 2.48
CA LEU A 92 -14.01 72.15 1.28
C LEU A 92 -13.18 70.91 1.64
N ALA A 93 -12.19 71.05 2.51
CA ALA A 93 -11.35 69.96 2.97
C ALA A 93 -12.16 68.87 3.68
N GLN A 94 -13.10 69.26 4.56
CA GLN A 94 -14.00 68.34 5.24
C GLN A 94 -14.89 67.62 4.24
N ARG A 95 -15.49 68.33 3.28
CA ARG A 95 -16.30 67.71 2.23
C ARG A 95 -15.47 66.72 1.40
N THR A 96 -14.25 67.09 1.02
CA THR A 96 -13.34 66.20 0.30
C THR A 96 -13.00 64.97 1.15
N ALA A 97 -12.73 65.15 2.44
CA ALA A 97 -12.48 64.05 3.37
C ALA A 97 -13.70 63.10 3.45
N ASP A 98 -14.90 63.64 3.63
CA ASP A 98 -16.14 62.85 3.69
C ASP A 98 -16.39 62.07 2.40
N THR A 99 -16.13 62.69 1.23
CA THR A 99 -16.22 61.98 -0.06
C THR A 99 -15.17 60.88 -0.18
N THR A 100 -13.92 61.14 0.22
CA THR A 100 -12.87 60.11 0.17
C THR A 100 -13.16 58.95 1.14
N ILE A 101 -13.78 59.23 2.28
CA ILE A 101 -14.21 58.21 3.24
C ILE A 101 -15.35 57.37 2.66
N ALA A 102 -16.32 58.01 2.01
CA ALA A 102 -17.42 57.31 1.34
C ALA A 102 -16.88 56.40 0.23
N ASP A 103 -16.03 56.92 -0.64
CA ASP A 103 -15.41 56.15 -1.73
C ASP A 103 -14.58 54.98 -1.19
N ALA A 104 -13.74 55.22 -0.18
CA ALA A 104 -12.94 54.17 0.46
C ALA A 104 -13.82 53.08 1.11
N LYS A 105 -14.97 53.44 1.68
CA LYS A 105 -15.92 52.46 2.24
C LYS A 105 -16.56 51.62 1.14
N THR A 106 -17.01 52.24 0.05
CA THR A 106 -17.60 51.50 -1.09
C THR A 106 -16.57 50.56 -1.72
N GLU A 107 -15.33 51.00 -1.84
CA GLU A 107 -14.24 50.18 -2.38
C GLU A 107 -13.88 49.03 -1.43
N ALA A 108 -13.85 49.27 -0.11
CA ALA A 108 -13.65 48.21 0.88
C ALA A 108 -14.79 47.18 0.89
N GLU A 109 -16.03 47.60 0.66
CA GLU A 109 -17.16 46.69 0.48
C GLU A 109 -17.04 45.86 -0.79
N ARG A 110 -16.62 46.48 -1.91
CA ARG A 110 -16.35 45.79 -3.17
C ARG A 110 -15.27 44.71 -2.99
N ILE A 111 -14.13 45.07 -2.41
CA ILE A 111 -13.01 44.14 -2.18
C ILE A 111 -13.43 43.00 -1.26
N ARG A 112 -14.20 43.28 -0.20
CA ARG A 112 -14.70 42.22 0.70
C ARG A 112 -15.68 41.28 0.00
N GLY A 113 -16.55 41.81 -0.86
CA GLY A 113 -17.45 41.00 -1.69
C GLY A 113 -16.67 40.08 -2.63
N GLU A 114 -15.70 40.63 -3.37
CA GLU A 114 -14.87 39.86 -4.31
C GLU A 114 -14.04 38.80 -3.61
N ALA A 115 -13.41 39.13 -2.47
CA ALA A 115 -12.68 38.17 -1.66
C ALA A 115 -13.60 37.07 -1.11
N GLY A 116 -14.83 37.43 -0.73
CA GLY A 116 -15.85 36.46 -0.28
C GLY A 116 -16.26 35.50 -1.40
N ASP A 117 -16.51 36.02 -2.60
CA ASP A 117 -16.87 35.22 -3.78
C ASP A 117 -15.72 34.31 -4.23
N GLU A 118 -14.48 34.79 -4.18
CA GLU A 118 -13.30 34.00 -4.49
C GLU A 118 -13.08 32.89 -3.44
N ALA A 119 -13.24 33.21 -2.16
CA ALA A 119 -13.20 32.23 -1.08
C ALA A 119 -14.31 31.17 -1.24
N SER A 120 -15.54 31.56 -1.59
CA SER A 120 -16.61 30.59 -1.80
C SER A 120 -16.34 29.70 -3.01
N ARG A 121 -15.84 30.25 -4.12
CA ARG A 121 -15.49 29.47 -5.32
C ARG A 121 -14.36 28.49 -5.06
N THR A 122 -13.35 28.89 -4.29
CA THR A 122 -12.24 27.99 -3.91
C THR A 122 -12.71 26.89 -2.96
N LEU A 123 -13.58 27.20 -2.00
CA LEU A 123 -14.20 26.19 -1.13
C LEU A 123 -15.08 25.20 -1.91
N GLU A 124 -15.88 25.69 -2.85
CA GLU A 124 -16.72 24.84 -3.70
C GLU A 124 -15.85 23.93 -4.58
N SER A 125 -14.86 24.49 -5.27
CA SER A 125 -13.94 23.72 -6.11
C SER A 125 -13.15 22.67 -5.32
N THR A 126 -12.68 23.00 -4.11
CA THR A 126 -11.98 22.03 -3.26
C THR A 126 -12.91 20.95 -2.73
N ARG A 127 -14.16 21.28 -2.41
CA ARG A 127 -15.18 20.31 -2.03
C ARG A 127 -15.54 19.37 -3.18
N ASP A 128 -15.66 19.90 -4.39
CA ASP A 128 -15.91 19.11 -5.60
C ASP A 128 -14.75 18.16 -5.88
N MET A 129 -13.51 18.65 -5.85
CA MET A 129 -12.30 17.82 -5.99
C MET A 129 -12.22 16.73 -4.92
N ALA A 130 -12.51 17.06 -3.65
CA ALA A 130 -12.55 16.07 -2.58
C ALA A 130 -13.64 15.01 -2.81
N SER A 131 -14.82 15.42 -3.29
CA SER A 131 -15.90 14.48 -3.60
C SER A 131 -15.54 13.54 -4.75
N SER A 132 -14.94 14.05 -5.82
CA SER A 132 -14.50 13.22 -6.96
C SER A 132 -13.40 12.25 -6.55
N LEU A 133 -12.44 12.68 -5.72
CA LEU A 133 -11.39 11.79 -5.21
C LEU A 133 -11.95 10.68 -4.32
N LEU A 134 -12.95 10.98 -3.48
CA LEU A 134 -13.61 9.96 -2.66
C LEU A 134 -14.39 8.95 -3.51
N ASP A 135 -15.07 9.41 -4.55
CA ASP A 135 -15.81 8.51 -5.44
C ASP A 135 -14.87 7.64 -6.28
N GLU A 136 -13.77 8.20 -6.78
CA GLU A 136 -12.71 7.43 -7.46
C GLU A 136 -12.09 6.38 -6.53
N ALA A 137 -11.74 6.76 -5.29
CA ALA A 137 -11.20 5.82 -4.31
C ALA A 137 -12.19 4.69 -3.96
N ARG A 138 -13.49 5.00 -3.90
CA ARG A 138 -14.54 3.99 -3.65
C ARG A 138 -14.71 3.04 -4.83
N GLU A 139 -14.67 3.56 -6.06
CA GLU A 139 -14.74 2.73 -7.26
C GLU A 139 -13.53 1.80 -7.35
N GLU A 140 -12.34 2.31 -7.07
CA GLU A 140 -11.12 1.51 -7.09
C GLU A 140 -11.11 0.45 -5.99
N ALA A 141 -11.52 0.81 -4.77
CA ALA A 141 -11.69 -0.17 -3.68
C ALA A 141 -12.69 -1.27 -4.04
N ARG A 142 -13.77 -0.94 -4.76
CA ARG A 142 -14.73 -1.94 -5.26
C ARG A 142 -14.10 -2.84 -6.32
N LYS A 143 -13.33 -2.29 -7.27
CA LYS A 143 -12.66 -3.09 -8.31
C LYS A 143 -11.65 -4.07 -7.70
N VAL A 144 -10.76 -3.57 -6.85
CA VAL A 144 -9.76 -4.41 -6.16
C VAL A 144 -10.46 -5.50 -5.35
N GLY A 145 -11.51 -5.15 -4.61
CA GLY A 145 -12.28 -6.13 -3.84
C GLY A 145 -13.06 -7.14 -4.70
N GLU A 146 -13.40 -6.83 -5.95
CA GLU A 146 -13.99 -7.80 -6.88
C GLU A 146 -12.92 -8.70 -7.51
N GLU A 147 -11.78 -8.13 -7.90
CA GLU A 147 -10.64 -8.86 -8.43
C GLU A 147 -10.12 -9.89 -7.41
N GLU A 148 -9.98 -9.49 -6.15
CA GLU A 148 -9.60 -10.40 -5.06
C GLU A 148 -10.64 -11.51 -4.84
N ARG A 149 -11.95 -11.18 -4.89
CA ARG A 149 -13.01 -12.18 -4.76
C ARG A 149 -12.97 -13.19 -5.91
N VAL A 150 -12.74 -12.75 -7.13
CA VAL A 150 -12.61 -13.61 -8.30
C VAL A 150 -11.36 -14.49 -8.18
N ALA A 151 -10.23 -13.93 -7.75
CA ALA A 151 -9.00 -14.68 -7.53
C ALA A 151 -9.19 -15.77 -6.47
N LEU A 152 -9.70 -15.41 -5.28
CA LEU A 152 -9.98 -16.36 -4.20
C LEU A 152 -10.94 -17.46 -4.64
N LYS A 153 -12.00 -17.11 -5.37
CA LYS A 153 -12.94 -18.10 -5.92
C LYS A 153 -12.24 -19.06 -6.88
N SER A 154 -11.39 -18.56 -7.77
CA SER A 154 -10.65 -19.41 -8.70
C SER A 154 -9.67 -20.36 -7.99
N GLU A 155 -9.06 -19.92 -6.89
CA GLU A 155 -8.20 -20.77 -6.04
C GLU A 155 -9.02 -21.87 -5.35
N VAL A 156 -10.19 -21.52 -4.79
CA VAL A 156 -11.10 -22.50 -4.19
C VAL A 156 -11.57 -23.53 -5.22
N ASP A 157 -11.92 -23.10 -6.43
CA ASP A 157 -12.32 -23.99 -7.51
C ASP A 157 -11.16 -24.93 -7.93
N ALA A 158 -9.92 -24.43 -7.97
CA ALA A 158 -8.74 -25.25 -8.24
C ALA A 158 -8.46 -26.27 -7.13
N LEU A 159 -8.61 -25.87 -5.86
CA LEU A 159 -8.47 -26.77 -4.71
C LEU A 159 -9.57 -27.83 -4.69
N ALA A 160 -10.81 -27.46 -5.02
CA ALA A 160 -11.92 -28.38 -5.15
C ALA A 160 -11.66 -29.41 -6.25
N ALA A 161 -11.21 -28.99 -7.43
CA ALA A 161 -10.84 -29.90 -8.52
C ALA A 161 -9.71 -30.85 -8.13
N ARG A 162 -8.71 -30.37 -7.37
CA ARG A 162 -7.62 -31.21 -6.86
C ARG A 162 -8.11 -32.23 -5.84
N ARG A 163 -9.03 -31.85 -4.95
CA ARG A 163 -9.67 -32.77 -4.00
C ARG A 163 -10.41 -33.86 -4.78
N ASP A 164 -11.26 -33.50 -5.74
CA ASP A 164 -12.07 -34.45 -6.49
C ASP A 164 -11.19 -35.44 -7.27
N PHE A 165 -10.06 -34.97 -7.82
CA PHE A 165 -9.05 -35.83 -8.44
C PHE A 165 -8.44 -36.83 -7.45
N LEU A 166 -8.04 -36.36 -6.26
CA LEU A 166 -7.47 -37.24 -5.23
C LEU A 166 -8.48 -38.23 -4.67
N GLU A 167 -9.74 -37.83 -4.50
CA GLU A 167 -10.83 -38.73 -4.12
C GLU A 167 -11.01 -39.83 -5.17
N SER A 168 -11.05 -39.47 -6.45
CA SER A 168 -11.12 -40.46 -7.54
C SER A 168 -9.90 -41.38 -7.59
N ASP A 169 -8.70 -40.90 -7.26
CA ASP A 169 -7.49 -41.73 -7.22
C ASP A 169 -7.53 -42.72 -6.05
N VAL A 170 -7.99 -42.28 -4.87
CA VAL A 170 -8.23 -43.16 -3.73
C VAL A 170 -9.22 -44.26 -4.10
N ASP A 171 -10.36 -43.91 -4.70
CA ASP A 171 -11.35 -44.88 -5.16
C ASP A 171 -10.75 -45.88 -6.16
N HIS A 172 -9.89 -45.41 -7.07
CA HIS A 172 -9.19 -46.27 -8.03
C HIS A 172 -8.23 -47.24 -7.33
N MET A 173 -7.45 -46.77 -6.36
CA MET A 173 -6.53 -47.61 -5.59
C MET A 173 -7.28 -48.64 -4.75
N GLU A 174 -8.41 -48.26 -4.14
CA GLU A 174 -9.25 -49.19 -3.39
C GLU A 174 -9.79 -50.32 -4.28
N GLN A 175 -10.30 -49.96 -5.47
CA GLN A 175 -10.76 -50.95 -6.45
C GLN A 175 -9.61 -51.87 -6.91
N PHE A 176 -8.44 -51.30 -7.17
CA PHE A 176 -7.25 -52.09 -7.53
C PHE A 176 -6.88 -53.08 -6.43
N LEU A 177 -6.84 -52.65 -5.16
CA LEU A 177 -6.52 -53.52 -4.03
C LEU A 177 -7.56 -54.64 -3.85
N ILE A 178 -8.85 -54.34 -4.04
CA ILE A 178 -9.92 -55.35 -4.03
C ILE A 178 -9.69 -56.37 -5.15
N ALA A 179 -9.39 -55.91 -6.36
CA ALA A 179 -9.13 -56.77 -7.51
C ALA A 179 -7.90 -57.67 -7.29
N GLN A 180 -6.78 -57.12 -6.78
CA GLN A 180 -5.58 -57.89 -6.46
C GLN A 180 -5.84 -58.92 -5.37
N ARG A 181 -6.58 -58.56 -4.32
CA ARG A 181 -6.96 -59.49 -3.26
C ARG A 181 -7.81 -60.65 -3.80
N ASN A 182 -8.77 -60.35 -4.67
CA ASN A 182 -9.61 -61.39 -5.28
C ASN A 182 -8.79 -62.31 -6.18
N ARG A 183 -7.89 -61.76 -7.00
CA ARG A 183 -6.96 -62.54 -7.83
C ARG A 183 -6.05 -63.45 -7.00
N LEU A 184 -5.52 -62.97 -5.87
CA LEU A 184 -4.71 -63.79 -4.97
C LEU A 184 -5.51 -64.92 -4.34
N ARG A 185 -6.77 -64.66 -3.96
CA ARG A 185 -7.67 -65.70 -3.44
C ARG A 185 -8.02 -66.75 -4.49
N GLU A 186 -8.28 -66.32 -5.73
CA GLU A 186 -8.55 -67.21 -6.85
C GLU A 186 -7.33 -68.09 -7.15
N ALA A 187 -6.14 -67.50 -7.28
CA ALA A 187 -4.90 -68.27 -7.47
C ALA A 187 -4.61 -69.23 -6.30
N ALA A 188 -4.87 -68.82 -5.06
CA ALA A 188 -4.73 -69.69 -3.89
C ALA A 188 -5.72 -70.87 -3.94
N ASN A 189 -6.98 -70.63 -4.32
CA ASN A 189 -7.98 -71.68 -4.49
C ASN A 189 -7.62 -72.64 -5.62
N GLU A 190 -7.14 -72.13 -6.77
CA GLU A 190 -6.66 -72.96 -7.88
C GLU A 190 -5.50 -73.87 -7.46
N LEU A 191 -4.55 -73.34 -6.66
CA LEU A 191 -3.46 -74.13 -6.11
C LEU A 191 -3.97 -75.22 -5.15
N ILE A 192 -4.93 -74.90 -4.28
CA ILE A 192 -5.57 -75.87 -3.40
C ILE A 192 -6.24 -76.97 -4.24
N GLU A 193 -7.06 -76.61 -5.23
CA GLU A 193 -7.71 -77.58 -6.12
C GLU A 193 -6.70 -78.45 -6.87
N LEU A 194 -5.59 -77.88 -7.35
CA LEU A 194 -4.51 -78.65 -7.98
C LEU A 194 -3.88 -79.65 -7.01
N THR A 195 -3.64 -79.26 -5.76
CA THR A 195 -3.09 -80.16 -4.74
C THR A 195 -4.06 -81.28 -4.36
N GLU A 196 -5.36 -80.99 -4.26
CA GLU A 196 -6.39 -81.98 -3.92
C GLU A 196 -6.69 -82.95 -5.07
N ARG A 197 -6.55 -82.51 -6.32
CA ARG A 197 -6.81 -83.33 -7.51
C ARG A 197 -5.76 -84.41 -7.77
N VAL A 198 -4.56 -84.30 -7.19
CA VAL A 198 -3.49 -85.30 -7.35
C VAL A 198 -3.49 -86.24 -6.13
N PRO A 199 -3.96 -87.51 -6.26
CA PRO A 199 -4.20 -88.41 -5.13
C PRO A 199 -2.94 -88.89 -4.37
N SER A 200 -1.74 -88.51 -4.82
CA SER A 200 -0.45 -88.74 -4.14
C SER A 200 0.24 -87.44 -3.67
N GLY A 201 -0.44 -86.29 -3.76
CA GLY A 201 0.11 -84.94 -3.60
C GLY A 201 0.97 -84.48 -4.79
N LEU A 202 1.52 -83.25 -4.71
CA LEU A 202 2.64 -82.80 -5.57
C LEU A 202 3.90 -83.58 -5.16
N GLY A 203 3.91 -84.91 -5.36
CA GLY A 203 5.09 -85.76 -5.09
C GLY A 203 6.34 -85.17 -5.74
N GLU A 204 7.52 -85.40 -5.16
CA GLU A 204 8.83 -84.79 -5.54
C GLU A 204 8.86 -84.29 -6.99
N VAL A 205 8.46 -83.02 -7.18
CA VAL A 205 8.50 -82.41 -8.50
C VAL A 205 9.97 -82.30 -8.84
N ARG A 206 10.44 -83.16 -9.75
CA ARG A 206 11.80 -83.14 -10.27
C ARG A 206 12.11 -81.70 -10.65
N ARG A 207 13.10 -81.11 -9.97
CA ARG A 207 13.53 -79.73 -10.23
C ARG A 207 13.73 -79.60 -11.74
N PRO A 208 13.09 -78.62 -12.41
CA PRO A 208 13.35 -78.41 -13.82
C PRO A 208 14.86 -78.25 -13.96
N LEU A 209 15.49 -79.15 -14.73
CA LEU A 209 16.91 -79.07 -15.00
C LEU A 209 17.07 -77.79 -15.82
N LEU A 210 17.46 -76.71 -15.14
CA LEU A 210 18.11 -75.59 -15.79
C LEU A 210 19.27 -76.21 -16.55
N SER A 211 19.17 -76.21 -17.87
CA SER A 211 20.29 -76.54 -18.76
C SER A 211 21.34 -75.46 -18.55
N ALA A 212 22.08 -75.57 -17.44
CA ALA A 212 23.34 -74.90 -17.27
C ALA A 212 24.28 -75.53 -18.30
N SER A 213 24.63 -74.73 -19.29
CA SER A 213 25.87 -74.91 -20.05
C SER A 213 27.02 -74.86 -19.05
N ASP A 214 27.46 -76.03 -18.59
CA ASP A 214 28.80 -76.24 -18.05
C ASP A 214 29.77 -76.21 -19.24
N ASP A 215 30.65 -75.21 -19.24
CA ASP A 215 31.99 -75.35 -19.82
C ASP A 215 32.97 -74.92 -18.70
N ASP A 216 33.52 -75.96 -18.08
CA ASP A 216 34.79 -76.07 -17.35
C ASP A 216 35.44 -74.82 -16.74
N ALA A 217 35.53 -74.79 -15.40
CA ALA A 217 36.81 -74.64 -14.71
C ALA A 217 36.66 -74.85 -13.19
N ALA A 218 36.94 -76.06 -12.73
CA ALA A 218 37.35 -76.31 -11.36
C ALA A 218 38.82 -75.93 -11.15
N GLY A 219 39.17 -75.30 -10.03
CA GLY A 219 40.55 -75.08 -9.63
C GLY A 219 40.75 -74.24 -8.36
N ASP A 220 40.68 -74.92 -7.22
CA ASP A 220 41.45 -74.71 -5.97
C ASP A 220 41.38 -73.39 -5.15
N ALA A 221 40.66 -73.51 -4.03
CA ALA A 221 41.12 -73.40 -2.63
C ALA A 221 42.10 -72.29 -2.18
N ASP A 222 41.54 -71.35 -1.42
CA ASP A 222 41.82 -71.02 -0.01
C ASP A 222 43.27 -70.75 0.46
N GLY A 223 43.49 -69.55 1.03
CA GLY A 223 44.72 -69.14 1.69
C GLY A 223 44.62 -67.71 2.24
N ALA A 224 44.41 -67.60 3.55
CA ALA A 224 44.13 -66.38 4.29
C ALA A 224 45.35 -65.46 4.55
N ASP A 225 45.00 -64.19 4.84
CA ASP A 225 45.63 -63.24 5.78
C ASP A 225 47.03 -62.67 5.49
N ASP A 226 47.15 -61.34 5.34
CA ASP A 226 47.68 -60.44 6.39
C ASP A 226 48.20 -59.09 5.82
N THR A 227 47.85 -58.02 6.54
CA THR A 227 48.49 -56.68 6.69
C THR A 227 48.85 -55.72 5.52
N ALA A 228 48.25 -54.53 5.64
CA ALA A 228 48.86 -53.20 5.84
C ALA A 228 49.49 -52.38 4.68
N ALA A 229 48.85 -51.21 4.49
CA ALA A 229 49.41 -49.85 4.38
C ALA A 229 50.28 -49.46 3.17
N GLY A 230 49.93 -48.31 2.57
CA GLY A 230 50.85 -47.53 1.75
C GLY A 230 50.13 -46.60 0.79
N ASP A 231 50.20 -45.30 1.09
CA ASP A 231 49.79 -44.13 0.31
C ASP A 231 50.24 -44.15 -1.17
N ASP A 232 49.46 -43.50 -2.03
CA ASP A 232 49.84 -42.32 -2.83
C ASP A 232 48.93 -42.18 -4.07
N GLU A 233 48.12 -41.12 -4.07
CA GLU A 233 47.69 -40.40 -5.28
C GLU A 233 48.89 -39.56 -5.80
N PRO A 234 48.89 -38.89 -6.97
CA PRO A 234 47.89 -38.85 -8.05
C PRO A 234 48.50 -38.83 -9.48
N ALA A 235 47.62 -38.57 -10.45
CA ALA A 235 47.82 -37.75 -11.65
C ALA A 235 48.09 -38.46 -12.99
N ASP A 236 47.15 -38.25 -13.91
CA ASP A 236 47.31 -37.35 -15.08
C ASP A 236 46.86 -37.93 -16.42
N ALA A 237 46.01 -37.13 -17.05
CA ALA A 237 45.72 -36.90 -18.46
C ALA A 237 45.80 -38.03 -19.51
N THR A 238 44.73 -38.14 -20.32
CA THR A 238 44.62 -37.66 -21.73
C THR A 238 43.48 -38.45 -22.40
N ALA A 239 42.37 -37.82 -22.80
CA ALA A 239 42.13 -36.99 -24.00
C ALA A 239 41.60 -37.80 -25.20
N ASP A 240 40.76 -37.10 -25.98
CA ASP A 240 40.11 -37.40 -27.26
C ASP A 240 38.80 -38.19 -27.24
N ASP A 241 37.62 -37.56 -27.44
CA ASP A 241 37.11 -36.67 -28.51
C ASP A 241 36.50 -37.45 -29.69
N THR A 242 35.19 -37.29 -29.87
CA THR A 242 34.63 -36.88 -31.18
C THR A 242 33.17 -36.45 -31.06
N ALA A 243 32.97 -35.20 -31.50
CA ALA A 243 31.79 -34.38 -31.44
C ALA A 243 30.82 -34.50 -32.64
N HIS A 244 29.57 -34.06 -32.43
CA HIS A 244 28.78 -33.26 -33.39
C HIS A 244 27.65 -32.57 -32.59
N ALA A 245 27.61 -31.25 -32.32
CA ALA A 245 27.80 -30.02 -33.11
C ALA A 245 26.61 -29.66 -34.03
N ALA A 246 25.75 -28.76 -33.55
CA ALA A 246 25.06 -27.68 -34.28
C ALA A 246 24.55 -26.68 -33.22
N ALA A 247 25.25 -25.55 -33.00
CA ALA A 247 24.96 -24.20 -33.53
C ALA A 247 23.72 -23.57 -32.83
N ASP A 248 23.70 -22.34 -32.30
CA ASP A 248 24.55 -21.15 -32.36
C ASP A 248 24.06 -20.23 -31.20
N GLU A 249 24.95 -19.58 -30.46
CA GLU A 249 24.61 -18.65 -29.37
C GLU A 249 24.98 -17.21 -29.77
N THR A 250 24.23 -16.23 -29.26
CA THR A 250 24.72 -15.15 -28.35
C THR A 250 23.50 -14.31 -27.89
N PRO A 251 23.61 -13.39 -26.91
CA PRO A 251 23.48 -13.70 -25.49
C PRO A 251 22.45 -12.78 -24.79
N VAL A 252 21.92 -13.16 -23.61
CA VAL A 252 21.19 -12.17 -22.79
C VAL A 252 21.39 -12.34 -21.29
N THR A 253 21.67 -11.19 -20.69
CA THR A 253 21.86 -10.88 -19.28
C THR A 253 20.53 -10.77 -18.53
N GLY A 254 20.51 -11.26 -17.28
CA GLY A 254 19.92 -10.60 -16.11
C GLY A 254 18.38 -10.43 -16.01
N ALA A 255 17.76 -11.20 -15.10
CA ALA A 255 16.71 -10.75 -14.17
C ALA A 255 16.40 -11.86 -13.14
N PRO A 256 16.28 -11.54 -11.83
CA PRO A 256 15.86 -12.50 -10.81
C PRO A 256 14.33 -12.59 -10.70
N VAL A 257 13.85 -13.81 -10.50
CA VAL A 257 12.46 -14.19 -10.22
C VAL A 257 12.02 -13.68 -8.85
N SER A 258 10.93 -12.92 -8.86
CA SER A 258 10.17 -12.46 -7.71
C SER A 258 9.35 -13.62 -7.11
N ASN A 259 9.53 -13.85 -5.81
CA ASN A 259 8.67 -14.75 -5.04
C ASN A 259 7.77 -13.90 -4.13
N ALA A 260 6.48 -13.89 -4.44
CA ALA A 260 5.45 -13.26 -3.62
C ALA A 260 5.10 -14.20 -2.45
N ALA A 261 5.11 -13.67 -1.24
CA ALA A 261 4.52 -14.33 -0.08
C ALA A 261 3.76 -13.33 0.80
N TRP A 262 2.44 -13.35 0.64
CA TRP A 262 1.36 -13.17 1.62
C TRP A 262 1.64 -12.30 2.86
N SER A 263 0.96 -11.16 2.95
CA SER A 263 0.58 -10.54 4.22
C SER A 263 -0.91 -10.21 4.21
N ALA A 264 -1.67 -11.00 4.97
CA ALA A 264 -3.03 -10.71 5.36
C ALA A 264 -3.06 -9.62 6.45
N THR A 265 -4.15 -8.88 6.41
CA THR A 265 -4.61 -7.75 7.24
C THR A 265 -4.51 -7.93 8.77
N ASP A 266 -4.18 -6.85 9.47
CA ASP A 266 -4.83 -6.48 10.74
C ASP A 266 -4.92 -4.95 10.88
N SER A 267 -6.07 -4.48 11.36
CA SER A 267 -6.52 -3.08 11.39
C SER A 267 -6.44 -2.50 12.79
N GLY A 268 -6.24 -1.18 12.90
CA GLY A 268 -6.43 -0.40 14.13
C GLY A 268 -5.38 0.71 14.23
N ASP A 269 -5.63 1.90 13.69
CA ASP A 269 -6.41 3.00 14.30
C ASP A 269 -5.69 3.65 15.49
N GLY A 270 -5.45 4.96 15.35
CA GLY A 270 -4.66 5.78 16.25
C GLY A 270 -4.42 7.16 15.64
N GLY A 271 -5.51 7.87 15.34
CA GLY A 271 -5.47 9.28 14.97
C GLY A 271 -5.30 10.16 16.21
N ASP A 272 -4.18 10.88 16.28
CA ASP A 272 -4.02 12.03 17.17
C ASP A 272 -4.45 13.30 16.41
N ALA A 273 -5.64 13.78 16.76
CA ALA A 273 -6.12 15.10 16.38
C ALA A 273 -5.78 16.09 17.50
N ASP A 274 -5.01 17.10 17.12
CA ASP A 274 -4.80 18.37 17.80
C ASP A 274 -6.13 19.10 18.06
N ALA A 275 -6.37 19.59 19.29
CA ALA A 275 -6.74 20.99 19.61
C ALA A 275 -7.47 21.20 20.97
N ALA A 276 -7.11 22.34 21.59
CA ALA A 276 -7.81 23.15 22.61
C ALA A 276 -7.89 22.60 24.04
N ASP A 277 -7.23 23.21 25.03
CA ASP A 277 -7.63 24.45 25.74
C ASP A 277 -9.02 24.36 26.38
N GLU A 278 -9.07 24.06 27.69
CA GLU A 278 -9.88 24.83 28.63
C GLU A 278 -9.52 24.51 30.08
N THR A 279 -9.56 25.56 30.89
CA THR A 279 -9.37 25.56 32.34
C THR A 279 -10.72 25.26 33.01
N GLY A 280 -10.74 24.39 34.03
CA GLY A 280 -11.98 24.13 34.79
C GLY A 280 -11.77 23.18 35.96
N GLU A 281 -11.78 23.74 37.16
CA GLU A 281 -11.73 23.06 38.45
C GLU A 281 -12.99 22.19 38.71
N GLY A 282 -12.86 21.13 39.51
CA GLY A 282 -13.90 20.77 40.49
C GLY A 282 -14.50 19.35 40.48
N ALA A 283 -13.94 18.50 41.36
CA ALA A 283 -14.61 17.68 42.38
C ALA A 283 -15.64 16.57 42.03
N GLY A 284 -15.34 15.36 42.55
CA GLY A 284 -16.29 14.34 43.05
C GLY A 284 -17.06 13.56 41.98
N ASP A 285 -17.57 12.34 42.17
CA ASP A 285 -17.73 11.43 43.31
C ASP A 285 -18.37 10.14 42.73
N SER A 286 -18.11 8.99 43.37
CA SER A 286 -18.89 7.73 43.39
C SER A 286 -19.22 6.99 42.07
N SER A 287 -18.82 5.72 41.89
CA SER A 287 -19.47 4.46 42.36
C SER A 287 -20.64 3.97 41.48
N ASP A 288 -20.81 2.64 41.47
CA ASP A 288 -21.94 1.85 40.94
C ASP A 288 -21.88 1.55 39.43
N ASP A 289 -21.46 0.37 38.96
CA ASP A 289 -21.92 -1.00 39.26
C ASP A 289 -23.40 -1.19 38.86
N LEU A 290 -23.62 -1.54 37.59
CA LEU A 290 -24.92 -2.04 37.11
C LEU A 290 -24.70 -2.92 35.87
N TRP A 291 -24.65 -4.22 36.15
CA TRP A 291 -24.94 -5.31 35.22
C TRP A 291 -26.25 -5.07 34.47
N LEU A 292 -26.24 -5.18 33.15
CA LEU A 292 -27.45 -5.45 32.35
C LEU A 292 -27.45 -6.91 31.90
N PRO A 293 -28.53 -7.66 32.12
CA PRO A 293 -28.73 -8.96 31.51
C PRO A 293 -29.36 -8.83 30.11
N ASP A 294 -29.11 -9.84 29.30
CA ASP A 294 -29.75 -10.12 28.00
C ASP A 294 -31.28 -10.19 28.13
N ASP A 295 -31.99 -9.46 27.27
CA ASP A 295 -33.42 -9.66 26.99
C ASP A 295 -33.58 -10.11 25.54
N ASP A 296 -34.01 -11.36 25.41
CA ASP A 296 -34.56 -12.02 24.23
C ASP A 296 -35.92 -11.39 23.81
N ASP A 297 -36.29 -11.67 22.56
CA ASP A 297 -37.64 -11.67 22.00
C ASP A 297 -38.37 -10.32 21.78
N ASP A 298 -38.46 -9.90 20.51
CA ASP A 298 -39.77 -9.55 19.92
C ASP A 298 -39.70 -9.48 18.38
N GLN A 299 -40.23 -10.51 17.71
CA GLN A 299 -40.60 -10.45 16.31
C GLN A 299 -41.96 -9.74 16.14
N PRO A 300 -42.13 -8.83 15.16
CA PRO A 300 -43.46 -8.36 14.81
C PRO A 300 -44.20 -9.38 13.95
N VAL A 301 -45.29 -9.90 14.51
CA VAL A 301 -46.31 -10.71 13.82
C VAL A 301 -47.04 -9.90 12.75
N ASP A 302 -47.09 -10.50 11.56
CA ASP A 302 -47.84 -10.06 10.38
C ASP A 302 -49.35 -10.25 10.62
N ALA A 303 -50.11 -9.17 10.56
CA ALA A 303 -51.57 -9.17 10.67
C ALA A 303 -52.15 -8.43 9.47
N GLY A 304 -52.75 -9.21 8.56
CA GLY A 304 -53.31 -8.74 7.31
C GLY A 304 -54.71 -8.14 7.39
N ALA A 305 -55.20 -7.83 6.18
CA ALA A 305 -56.58 -7.53 5.73
C ALA A 305 -56.49 -6.37 4.71
N GLU A 306 -57.29 -6.24 3.66
CA GLU A 306 -58.23 -7.07 2.92
C GLU A 306 -58.55 -6.27 1.64
N ALA A 307 -58.77 -6.99 0.54
CA ALA A 307 -59.71 -6.74 -0.55
C ALA A 307 -60.28 -5.32 -0.83
N GLY A 308 -60.20 -4.92 -2.11
CA GLY A 308 -61.36 -4.30 -2.80
C GLY A 308 -61.10 -2.96 -3.49
N GLY A 309 -60.93 -2.98 -4.82
CA GLY A 309 -60.82 -1.74 -5.60
C GLY A 309 -60.66 -1.95 -7.10
N ASP A 310 -61.71 -2.48 -7.74
CA ASP A 310 -61.87 -2.55 -9.19
C ASP A 310 -61.77 -1.15 -9.84
N SER A 311 -60.83 -0.95 -10.76
CA SER A 311 -60.85 0.20 -11.67
C SER A 311 -60.23 -0.11 -13.03
N LYS A 312 -61.15 -0.42 -13.95
CA LYS A 312 -61.06 -0.22 -15.39
C LYS A 312 -60.45 1.14 -15.76
N ARG A 313 -59.43 1.11 -16.62
CA ARG A 313 -59.14 1.99 -17.79
C ARG A 313 -57.64 1.78 -18.11
N GLY A 314 -57.22 1.10 -19.17
CA GLY A 314 -57.62 1.35 -20.56
C GLY A 314 -56.79 2.51 -21.13
N PHE A 315 -55.49 2.31 -21.37
CA PHE A 315 -54.68 3.23 -22.17
C PHE A 315 -53.80 2.43 -23.15
N ARG A 316 -54.29 2.36 -24.39
CA ARG A 316 -53.50 2.00 -25.58
C ARG A 316 -52.63 3.21 -25.92
N LEU A 317 -51.33 3.01 -26.07
CA LEU A 317 -50.46 3.88 -26.87
C LEU A 317 -50.11 3.14 -28.15
N SER A 318 -50.71 3.61 -29.23
CA SER A 318 -50.39 3.34 -30.62
C SER A 318 -50.12 4.70 -31.28
N PHE A 319 -49.27 4.68 -32.33
CA PHE A 319 -48.80 5.77 -33.22
C PHE A 319 -47.37 6.27 -32.90
N GLY A 320 -46.45 6.31 -33.87
CA GLY A 320 -46.59 6.01 -35.29
C GLY A 320 -45.24 6.05 -36.02
N GLU A 321 -45.21 5.35 -37.16
CA GLU A 321 -44.26 5.51 -38.27
C GLU A 321 -44.36 6.92 -38.86
N ASP A 322 -43.20 7.59 -39.01
CA ASP A 322 -42.68 8.20 -40.25
C ASP A 322 -41.19 8.50 -40.05
#